data_AF-A0A6L7WXG0-F1
#
_entry.id   AF-A0A6L7WXG0-F1
#
_cell.length_a   1.000
_cell.length_b   1.000
_cell.length_c   1.000
_cell.angle_alpha   90.00
_cell.angle_beta   90.00
_cell.angle_gamma   90.00
#
_symmetry.space_group_name_H-M   'P 1'
#
loop_
_entity.id
_entity.type
_entity.pdbx_description
1 polymer ?
#
loop_
_entity_poly.entity_id
_entity_poly.type
_entity_poly.pdbx_seq_one_letter_code
_entity_poly.pdbx_strand_id
1 'polypeptide(L)'
;MTYRDDTGSDESISGVFEFADGVSATISLSQAAGVPYDHLEITGDRGRIRSDWMSGQIDIESSGAHEFRLPTVEFVRSDPLQPMYDAELAEFAAAVRLGRPPSVDGHDAIRTLRVLDALRASAERGAPVEVDDAVHSTTGRGVENELARIRIQLTYPANRIQEPVLYELARRFHLKFNVRRADIDAGIGWVQLMLEGERSEIEAAIEWVEAQGIRADPVEGDVVSG
;
A
#
# COMPACT_ATOMS: atom_id res chain seq x y z
N MET A 1 4.97 -17.24 2.78
CA MET A 1 5.71 -16.11 2.19
C MET A 1 7.18 -16.31 2.49
N THR A 2 8.04 -16.27 1.48
CA THR A 2 9.49 -16.43 1.65
C THR A 2 10.16 -15.13 1.24
N TYR A 3 10.68 -14.36 2.20
CA TYR A 3 11.30 -13.06 1.94
C TYR A 3 12.77 -13.21 1.50
N ARG A 4 13.20 -12.35 0.58
CA ARG A 4 14.58 -12.29 0.07
C ARG A 4 15.25 -10.96 0.43
N ASP A 5 16.29 -11.06 1.26
CA ASP A 5 17.08 -9.90 1.70
C ASP A 5 17.86 -9.23 0.56
N ASP A 6 18.21 -9.97 -0.50
CA ASP A 6 19.02 -9.47 -1.61
C ASP A 6 18.22 -8.59 -2.60
N THR A 7 16.93 -8.86 -2.75
CA THR A 7 16.03 -8.09 -3.64
C THR A 7 15.06 -7.19 -2.88
N GLY A 8 14.96 -7.34 -1.56
CA GLY A 8 13.99 -6.62 -0.74
C GLY A 8 12.54 -6.98 -1.05
N SER A 9 12.30 -8.19 -1.56
CA SER A 9 10.98 -8.65 -2.03
C SER A 9 10.71 -10.09 -1.62
N ASP A 10 9.44 -10.50 -1.66
CA ASP A 10 9.10 -11.90 -1.47
C ASP A 10 9.42 -12.71 -2.70
N GLU A 11 10.13 -13.82 -2.49
CA GLU A 11 10.42 -14.80 -3.53
C GLU A 11 9.17 -15.52 -3.99
N SER A 12 8.29 -15.86 -3.04
CA SER A 12 7.04 -16.58 -3.31
C SER A 12 5.96 -16.19 -2.32
N ILE A 13 4.75 -15.99 -2.84
CA ILE A 13 3.55 -15.71 -2.09
C ILE A 13 2.43 -16.64 -2.58
N SER A 14 1.69 -17.20 -1.64
CA SER A 14 0.46 -17.92 -1.91
C SER A 14 -0.56 -17.46 -0.89
N GLY A 15 -1.77 -17.16 -1.35
CA GLY A 15 -2.84 -16.62 -0.52
C GLY A 15 -4.20 -17.14 -0.96
N VAL A 16 -5.13 -17.18 -0.01
CA VAL A 16 -6.54 -17.50 -0.27
C VAL A 16 -7.36 -16.29 0.15
N PHE A 17 -8.27 -15.87 -0.71
CA PHE A 17 -9.26 -14.83 -0.46
C PHE A 17 -10.63 -15.48 -0.34
N GLU A 18 -11.41 -15.01 0.62
CA GLU A 18 -12.83 -15.33 0.76
C GLU A 18 -13.62 -14.04 0.58
N PHE A 19 -14.57 -14.05 -0.34
CA PHE A 19 -15.45 -12.92 -0.61
C PHE A 19 -16.74 -13.05 0.21
N ALA A 20 -17.41 -11.93 0.48
CA ALA A 20 -18.62 -11.90 1.31
C ALA A 20 -19.78 -12.74 0.74
N ASP A 21 -19.76 -13.06 -0.56
CA ASP A 21 -20.72 -13.92 -1.25
C ASP A 21 -20.35 -15.41 -1.21
N GLY A 22 -19.25 -15.77 -0.54
CA GLY A 22 -18.76 -17.14 -0.41
C GLY A 22 -17.90 -17.61 -1.58
N VAL A 23 -17.61 -16.75 -2.55
CA VAL A 23 -16.59 -17.06 -3.57
C VAL A 23 -15.24 -17.12 -2.89
N SER A 24 -14.39 -18.07 -3.30
CA SER A 24 -12.99 -18.14 -2.86
C SER A 24 -12.05 -18.01 -4.05
N ALA A 25 -10.96 -17.29 -3.89
CA ALA A 25 -9.90 -17.19 -4.88
C ALA A 25 -8.56 -17.57 -4.27
N THR A 26 -7.74 -18.31 -5.03
CA THR A 26 -6.36 -18.60 -4.63
C THR A 26 -5.41 -17.86 -5.56
N ILE A 27 -4.43 -17.18 -4.99
CA ILE A 27 -3.34 -16.56 -5.74
C ILE A 27 -2.03 -17.25 -5.39
N SER A 28 -1.18 -17.47 -6.39
CA SER A 28 0.17 -17.98 -6.22
C SER A 28 1.10 -17.24 -7.17
N LEU A 29 2.09 -16.56 -6.62
CA LEU A 29 3.16 -15.91 -7.38
C LEU A 29 4.50 -16.39 -6.85
N SER A 30 5.44 -16.63 -7.75
CA SER A 30 6.78 -17.13 -7.38
C SER A 30 7.80 -16.73 -8.43
N GLN A 31 8.85 -16.06 -7.97
CA GLN A 31 10.07 -15.78 -8.74
C GLN A 31 11.06 -16.95 -8.70
N ALA A 32 10.86 -17.91 -7.80
CA ALA A 32 11.67 -19.13 -7.69
C ALA A 32 11.17 -20.29 -8.56
N ALA A 33 10.07 -20.11 -9.27
CA ALA A 33 9.57 -21.14 -10.17
C ALA A 33 10.59 -21.42 -11.28
N GLY A 34 10.95 -22.70 -11.43
CA GLY A 34 11.92 -23.14 -12.45
C GLY A 34 11.38 -23.04 -13.89
N VAL A 35 10.09 -22.80 -14.05
CA VAL A 35 9.43 -22.58 -15.34
C VAL A 35 8.49 -21.37 -15.24
N PRO A 36 8.39 -20.53 -16.28
CA PRO A 36 7.37 -19.49 -16.34
C PRO A 36 5.98 -20.10 -16.30
N TYR A 37 5.08 -19.48 -15.56
CA TYR A 37 3.67 -19.84 -15.52
C TYR A 37 2.86 -18.56 -15.37
N ASP A 38 1.73 -18.53 -16.05
CA ASP A 38 0.74 -17.48 -15.90
C ASP A 38 -0.58 -18.06 -16.37
N HIS A 39 -1.51 -18.25 -15.43
CA HIS A 39 -2.83 -18.75 -15.75
C HIS A 39 -3.87 -18.26 -14.75
N LEU A 40 -5.10 -18.16 -15.24
CA LEU A 40 -6.30 -17.87 -14.46
C LEU A 40 -7.29 -19.01 -14.67
N GLU A 41 -7.92 -19.47 -13.61
CA GLU A 41 -9.01 -20.44 -13.67
C GLU A 41 -10.21 -19.93 -12.89
N ILE A 42 -11.39 -20.03 -13.51
CA ILE A 42 -12.68 -19.70 -12.90
C ILE A 42 -13.51 -20.97 -12.94
N THR A 43 -13.93 -21.43 -11.76
CA THR A 43 -14.84 -22.57 -11.62
C THR A 43 -16.16 -22.08 -11.02
N GLY A 44 -17.26 -22.42 -11.68
CA GLY A 44 -18.61 -22.18 -11.22
C GLY A 44 -19.43 -23.46 -11.16
N ASP A 45 -20.67 -23.34 -10.69
CA ASP A 45 -21.64 -24.44 -10.57
C ASP A 45 -21.96 -25.15 -11.90
N ARG A 46 -21.81 -24.44 -13.02
CA ARG A 46 -22.14 -24.95 -14.36
C ARG A 46 -20.92 -25.21 -15.24
N GLY A 47 -19.70 -25.08 -14.74
CA GLY A 47 -18.52 -25.32 -15.56
C GLY A 47 -17.24 -24.63 -15.07
N ARG A 48 -16.21 -24.71 -15.91
CA ARG A 48 -14.89 -24.15 -15.67
C ARG A 48 -14.35 -23.51 -16.94
N ILE A 49 -13.61 -22.42 -16.77
CA ILE A 49 -12.75 -21.86 -17.80
C ILE A 49 -11.36 -21.63 -17.23
N ARG A 50 -10.32 -22.03 -17.96
CA ARG A 50 -8.92 -21.79 -17.63
C ARG A 50 -8.25 -21.13 -18.82
N SER A 51 -7.47 -20.10 -18.57
CA SER A 51 -6.60 -19.46 -19.56
C SER A 51 -5.16 -19.58 -19.10
N ASP A 52 -4.29 -20.16 -19.93
CA ASP A 52 -2.85 -20.21 -19.75
C ASP A 52 -2.21 -19.23 -20.73
N TRP A 53 -1.65 -18.15 -20.20
CA TRP A 53 -1.13 -17.04 -20.98
C TRP A 53 0.20 -17.39 -21.67
N MET A 54 0.99 -18.28 -21.08
CA MET A 54 2.28 -18.69 -21.64
C MET A 54 2.12 -19.51 -22.91
N SER A 55 1.09 -20.34 -22.98
CA SER A 55 0.77 -21.19 -24.13
C SER A 55 -0.30 -20.60 -25.05
N GLY A 56 -1.05 -19.61 -24.59
CA GLY A 56 -2.25 -19.10 -25.26
C GLY A 56 -3.43 -20.09 -25.23
N GLN A 57 -3.34 -21.15 -24.43
CA GLN A 57 -4.37 -22.18 -24.33
C GLN A 57 -5.55 -21.67 -23.48
N ILE A 58 -6.77 -21.97 -23.93
CA ILE A 58 -8.00 -21.77 -23.16
C ILE A 58 -8.72 -23.11 -23.06
N ASP A 59 -8.91 -23.62 -21.84
CA ASP A 59 -9.71 -24.81 -21.56
C ASP A 59 -11.10 -24.39 -21.10
N ILE A 60 -12.15 -24.89 -21.75
CA ILE A 60 -13.53 -24.54 -21.46
C ILE A 60 -14.36 -25.80 -21.30
N GLU A 61 -15.13 -25.86 -20.22
CA GLU A 61 -16.17 -26.85 -19.99
C GLU A 61 -17.38 -26.16 -19.39
N SER A 62 -18.56 -26.27 -20.01
CA SER A 62 -19.79 -25.67 -19.52
C SER A 62 -21.02 -26.50 -19.86
N SER A 63 -21.82 -26.82 -18.84
CA SER A 63 -23.17 -27.35 -19.02
C SER A 63 -24.16 -26.30 -19.54
N GLY A 64 -23.80 -25.02 -19.46
CA GLY A 64 -24.61 -23.87 -19.85
C GLY A 64 -24.57 -23.52 -21.34
N ALA A 65 -23.57 -23.99 -22.07
CA ALA A 65 -23.36 -23.68 -23.47
C ALA A 65 -23.23 -24.99 -24.26
N HIS A 66 -24.06 -25.18 -25.28
CA HIS A 66 -24.09 -26.45 -26.02
C HIS A 66 -22.70 -26.81 -26.58
N GLU A 67 -21.99 -25.83 -27.13
CA GLU A 67 -20.67 -25.98 -27.74
C GLU A 67 -19.57 -26.38 -26.77
N PHE A 68 -19.72 -26.05 -25.48
CA PHE A 68 -18.72 -26.34 -24.44
C PHE A 68 -19.15 -27.46 -23.48
N ARG A 69 -20.18 -28.25 -23.84
CA ARG A 69 -20.65 -29.37 -23.01
C ARG A 69 -19.62 -30.48 -22.82
N LEU A 70 -18.65 -30.57 -23.72
CA LEU A 70 -17.49 -31.44 -23.61
C LEU A 70 -16.25 -30.55 -23.38
N PRO A 71 -15.24 -31.03 -22.65
CA PRO A 71 -13.98 -30.32 -22.50
C PRO A 71 -13.43 -29.89 -23.85
N THR A 72 -13.32 -28.58 -24.05
CA THR A 72 -12.89 -27.95 -25.29
C THR A 72 -11.61 -27.17 -25.01
N VAL A 73 -10.65 -27.28 -25.93
CA VAL A 73 -9.37 -26.57 -25.86
C VAL A 73 -9.27 -25.66 -27.07
N GLU A 74 -9.14 -24.36 -26.82
CA GLU A 74 -8.86 -23.35 -27.83
C GLU A 74 -7.46 -22.77 -27.65
N PHE A 75 -6.94 -22.15 -28.71
CA PHE A 75 -5.64 -21.49 -28.71
C PHE A 75 -5.77 -20.08 -29.28
N VAL A 76 -5.42 -19.09 -28.48
CA VAL A 76 -5.27 -17.70 -28.91
C VAL A 76 -4.00 -17.60 -29.74
N ARG A 77 -4.16 -17.31 -31.04
CA ARG A 77 -3.04 -17.25 -32.00
C ARG A 77 -2.54 -15.83 -32.29
N SER A 78 -3.09 -14.84 -31.59
CA SER A 78 -2.70 -13.43 -31.69
C SER A 78 -1.76 -13.05 -30.56
N ASP A 79 -1.14 -11.87 -30.69
CA ASP A 79 -0.46 -11.22 -29.56
C ASP A 79 -1.45 -11.07 -28.39
N PRO A 80 -1.15 -11.65 -27.20
CA PRO A 80 -2.04 -11.55 -26.05
C PRO A 80 -1.93 -10.20 -25.32
N LEU A 81 -0.84 -9.45 -25.51
CA LEU A 81 -0.55 -8.22 -24.76
C LEU A 81 -1.04 -6.97 -25.49
N GLN A 82 -0.81 -6.89 -26.81
CA GLN A 82 -1.13 -5.68 -27.56
C GLN A 82 -2.61 -5.26 -27.45
N PRO A 83 -3.61 -6.17 -27.57
CA PRO A 83 -5.01 -5.79 -27.42
C PRO A 83 -5.37 -5.26 -26.04
N MET A 84 -4.69 -5.72 -24.98
CA MET A 84 -4.89 -5.24 -23.60
C MET A 84 -4.41 -3.80 -23.46
N TYR A 85 -3.18 -3.51 -23.91
CA TYR A 85 -2.63 -2.14 -23.87
C TYR A 85 -3.41 -1.17 -24.76
N ASP A 86 -3.86 -1.64 -25.94
CA ASP A 86 -4.71 -0.84 -26.82
C ASP A 86 -6.02 -0.47 -26.14
N ALA A 87 -6.66 -1.42 -25.44
CA ALA A 87 -7.89 -1.18 -24.70
C ALA A 87 -7.68 -0.22 -23.51
N GLU A 88 -6.61 -0.39 -22.75
CA GLU A 88 -6.25 0.49 -21.63
C GLU A 88 -6.02 1.94 -22.11
N LEU A 89 -5.20 2.12 -23.15
CA LEU A 89 -4.92 3.45 -23.69
C LEU A 89 -6.15 4.09 -24.33
N ALA A 90 -7.00 3.29 -24.99
CA ALA A 90 -8.25 3.77 -25.56
C ALA A 90 -9.21 4.27 -24.47
N GLU A 91 -9.33 3.54 -23.37
CA GLU A 91 -10.16 3.92 -22.22
C GLU A 91 -9.65 5.20 -21.55
N PHE A 92 -8.34 5.30 -21.31
CA PHE A 92 -7.73 6.52 -20.80
C PHE A 92 -8.02 7.73 -21.70
N ALA A 93 -7.79 7.59 -23.02
CA ALA A 93 -8.05 8.66 -23.97
C ALA A 93 -9.54 9.04 -24.05
N ALA A 94 -10.45 8.07 -23.90
CA ALA A 94 -11.88 8.32 -23.86
C ALA A 94 -12.30 9.09 -22.59
N ALA A 95 -11.79 8.70 -21.43
CA ALA A 95 -12.06 9.38 -20.16
C ALA A 95 -11.65 10.86 -20.20
N VAL A 96 -10.46 11.14 -20.73
CA VAL A 96 -9.95 12.52 -20.90
C VAL A 96 -10.83 13.33 -21.86
N ARG A 97 -11.18 12.76 -23.03
CA ARG A 97 -11.99 13.48 -24.03
C ARG A 97 -13.41 13.77 -23.56
N LEU A 98 -14.00 12.88 -22.77
CA LEU A 98 -15.37 12.99 -22.29
C LEU A 98 -15.47 13.73 -20.94
N GLY A 99 -14.35 14.07 -20.31
CA GLY A 99 -14.33 14.74 -19.01
C GLY A 99 -14.93 13.89 -17.89
N ARG A 100 -14.78 12.57 -17.96
CA ARG A 100 -15.26 11.63 -16.92
C ARG A 100 -14.07 10.99 -16.18
N PRO A 101 -14.30 10.46 -14.97
CA PRO A 101 -13.32 9.60 -14.32
C PRO A 101 -12.94 8.40 -15.21
N PRO A 102 -11.68 7.93 -15.17
CA PRO A 102 -11.30 6.67 -15.81
C PRO A 102 -12.03 5.49 -15.16
N SER A 103 -12.17 4.37 -15.89
CA SER A 103 -12.82 3.17 -15.35
C SER A 103 -12.05 2.51 -14.21
N VAL A 104 -10.74 2.75 -14.12
CA VAL A 104 -9.86 2.34 -13.03
C VAL A 104 -9.17 3.60 -12.50
N ASP A 105 -9.31 3.86 -11.21
CA ASP A 105 -8.81 5.08 -10.58
C ASP A 105 -7.89 4.81 -9.38
N GLY A 106 -7.49 5.89 -8.70
CA GLY A 106 -6.61 5.79 -7.53
C GLY A 106 -7.23 5.00 -6.37
N HIS A 107 -8.55 4.94 -6.25
CA HIS A 107 -9.20 4.14 -5.20
C HIS A 107 -9.05 2.64 -5.46
N ASP A 108 -9.03 2.20 -6.70
CA ASP A 108 -8.75 0.79 -7.05
C ASP A 108 -7.32 0.39 -6.69
N ALA A 109 -6.36 1.30 -6.89
CA ALA A 109 -4.99 1.11 -6.45
C ALA A 109 -4.90 0.97 -4.92
N ILE A 110 -5.59 1.84 -4.17
CA ILE A 110 -5.61 1.75 -2.70
C ILE A 110 -6.26 0.44 -2.23
N ARG A 111 -7.36 -0.01 -2.85
CA ARG A 111 -7.99 -1.31 -2.51
C ARG A 111 -7.02 -2.47 -2.75
N THR A 112 -6.30 -2.44 -3.87
CA THR A 112 -5.27 -3.45 -4.17
C THR A 112 -4.17 -3.48 -3.11
N LEU A 113 -3.67 -2.30 -2.70
CA LEU A 113 -2.64 -2.21 -1.66
C LEU A 113 -3.12 -2.78 -0.31
N ARG A 114 -4.38 -2.53 0.08
CA ARG A 114 -4.96 -3.10 1.31
C ARG A 114 -5.00 -4.63 1.28
N VAL A 115 -5.28 -5.22 0.12
CA VAL A 115 -5.26 -6.67 -0.06
C VAL A 115 -3.85 -7.22 0.14
N LEU A 116 -2.82 -6.54 -0.39
CA LEU A 116 -1.42 -6.92 -0.18
C LEU A 116 -1.00 -6.82 1.29
N ASP A 117 -1.39 -5.75 1.98
CA ASP A 117 -1.15 -5.59 3.41
C ASP A 117 -1.84 -6.72 4.21
N ALA A 118 -3.06 -7.10 3.85
CA ALA A 118 -3.79 -8.18 4.49
C ALA A 118 -3.12 -9.54 4.30
N LEU A 119 -2.65 -9.83 3.08
CA LEU A 119 -1.89 -11.05 2.81
C LEU A 119 -0.62 -11.11 3.65
N ARG A 120 0.12 -10.00 3.75
CA ARG A 120 1.32 -9.92 4.57
C ARG A 120 1.00 -10.12 6.05
N ALA A 121 0.02 -9.41 6.58
CA ALA A 121 -0.40 -9.52 7.96
C ALA A 121 -0.88 -10.95 8.30
N SER A 122 -1.63 -11.58 7.40
CA SER A 122 -2.06 -12.98 7.51
C SER A 122 -0.87 -13.93 7.56
N ALA A 123 0.13 -13.73 6.68
CA ALA A 123 1.34 -14.55 6.65
C ALA A 123 2.17 -14.42 7.94
N GLU A 124 2.26 -13.21 8.51
CA GLU A 124 2.98 -12.96 9.76
C GLU A 124 2.24 -13.54 10.99
N ARG A 125 0.90 -13.50 10.99
CA ARG A 125 0.05 -13.98 12.10
C ARG A 125 -0.23 -15.47 12.03
N GLY A 126 -0.16 -16.08 10.85
CA GLY A 126 -0.59 -17.46 10.61
C GLY A 126 -2.11 -17.66 10.73
N ALA A 127 -2.91 -16.62 10.53
CA ALA A 127 -4.36 -16.65 10.65
C ALA A 127 -5.03 -15.69 9.64
N PRO A 128 -6.28 -15.94 9.21
CA PRO A 128 -7.01 -15.03 8.33
C PRO A 128 -7.10 -13.60 8.88
N VAL A 129 -7.05 -12.62 7.99
CA VAL A 129 -7.13 -11.18 8.31
C VAL A 129 -8.14 -10.54 7.37
N GLU A 130 -9.07 -9.78 7.93
CA GLU A 130 -9.99 -8.95 7.15
C GLU A 130 -9.23 -7.84 6.44
N VAL A 131 -9.57 -7.56 5.18
CA VAL A 131 -8.84 -6.59 4.36
C VAL A 131 -8.86 -5.19 4.97
N ASP A 132 -9.95 -4.81 5.64
CA ASP A 132 -10.05 -3.51 6.30
C ASP A 132 -9.29 -3.46 7.64
N ASP A 133 -9.05 -4.60 8.29
CA ASP A 133 -8.26 -4.69 9.53
C ASP A 133 -6.76 -4.62 9.26
N ALA A 134 -6.32 -5.00 8.06
CA ALA A 134 -4.92 -5.04 7.65
C ALA A 134 -4.24 -3.67 7.59
N VAL A 135 -5.02 -2.60 7.40
CA VAL A 135 -4.52 -1.21 7.35
C VAL A 135 -3.85 -0.79 8.67
N HIS A 136 -4.16 -1.50 9.77
CA HIS A 136 -3.58 -1.25 11.09
C HIS A 136 -2.30 -2.08 11.37
N SER A 137 -1.79 -2.82 10.37
CA SER A 137 -0.77 -3.85 10.57
C SER A 137 0.59 -3.56 9.91
N THR A 138 0.74 -2.48 9.14
CA THR A 138 1.98 -2.18 8.39
C THR A 138 2.92 -1.24 9.13
N THR A 139 3.02 -1.39 10.46
CA THR A 139 4.12 -0.85 11.26
C THR A 139 4.34 -1.79 12.44
N GLY A 140 5.58 -2.26 12.58
CA GLY A 140 5.94 -3.21 13.63
C GLY A 140 5.59 -2.70 15.03
N ARG A 141 5.13 -3.63 15.87
CA ARG A 141 5.03 -3.54 17.33
C ARG A 141 3.98 -2.57 17.88
N GLY A 142 2.77 -3.12 18.05
CA GLY A 142 1.68 -2.68 18.92
C GLY A 142 1.89 -1.42 19.76
N VAL A 143 1.41 -0.30 19.24
CA VAL A 143 0.76 0.80 19.95
C VAL A 143 -0.38 1.22 19.03
N GLU A 144 -1.60 1.38 19.53
CA GLU A 144 -2.72 1.91 18.73
C GLU A 144 -2.27 3.23 18.08
N ASN A 145 -2.18 3.27 16.75
CA ASN A 145 -1.78 4.46 16.01
C ASN A 145 -2.93 5.47 15.95
N GLU A 146 -3.14 6.15 17.07
CA GLU A 146 -3.98 7.33 17.13
C GLU A 146 -3.32 8.45 16.30
N LEU A 147 -4.01 8.92 15.25
CA LEU A 147 -3.58 10.12 14.55
C LEU A 147 -3.74 11.33 15.47
N ALA A 148 -2.64 12.05 15.69
CA ALA A 148 -2.62 13.22 16.53
C ALA A 148 -2.12 14.44 15.76
N ARG A 149 -2.58 15.62 16.20
CA ARG A 149 -2.05 16.90 15.78
C ARG A 149 -1.64 17.69 17.01
N ILE A 150 -0.36 18.01 17.14
CA ILE A 150 0.18 18.72 18.29
C ILE A 150 0.96 19.96 17.87
N ARG A 151 1.16 20.88 18.82
CA ARG A 151 2.03 22.04 18.66
C ARG A 151 3.19 21.94 19.65
N ILE A 152 4.40 22.11 19.15
CA ILE A 152 5.62 22.09 19.97
C ILE A 152 6.50 23.30 19.65
N GLN A 153 7.32 23.70 20.60
CA GLN A 153 8.38 24.67 20.42
C GLN A 153 9.72 23.97 20.56
N LEU A 154 10.50 23.98 19.49
CA LEU A 154 11.90 23.58 19.51
C LEU A 154 12.77 24.77 19.91
N THR A 155 13.67 24.59 20.87
CA THR A 155 14.62 25.61 21.31
C THR A 155 16.05 25.12 21.08
N TYR A 156 16.76 25.81 20.19
CA TYR A 156 18.11 25.52 19.74
C TYR A 156 19.13 26.29 20.58
N PRO A 157 20.09 25.61 21.22
CA PRO A 157 21.26 26.28 21.77
C PRO A 157 22.18 26.80 20.64
N ALA A 158 23.03 27.78 20.95
CA ALA A 158 23.96 28.43 20.00
C ALA A 158 24.76 27.44 19.13
N ASN A 159 25.18 26.32 19.71
CA ASN A 159 26.00 25.30 19.04
C ASN A 159 25.22 24.35 18.13
N ARG A 160 23.88 24.41 18.11
CA ARG A 160 23.01 23.55 17.29
C ARG A 160 22.17 24.32 16.27
N ILE A 161 22.19 25.64 16.29
CA ILE A 161 21.36 26.48 15.43
C ILE A 161 21.67 26.34 13.93
N GLN A 162 22.87 25.87 13.58
CA GLN A 162 23.30 25.64 12.20
C GLN A 162 22.99 24.23 11.70
N GLU A 163 22.50 23.33 12.57
CA GLU A 163 22.22 21.94 12.23
C GLU A 163 20.86 21.82 11.53
N PRO A 164 20.74 21.01 10.45
CA PRO A 164 19.52 20.91 9.65
C PRO A 164 18.46 19.98 10.28
N VAL A 165 18.19 20.13 11.59
CA VAL A 165 17.39 19.16 12.35
C VAL A 165 15.95 19.03 11.84
N LEU A 166 15.32 20.12 11.38
CA LEU A 166 13.98 20.05 10.78
C LEU A 166 13.96 19.25 9.48
N TYR A 167 15.02 19.37 8.67
CA TYR A 167 15.15 18.62 7.43
C TYR A 167 15.34 17.12 7.71
N GLU A 168 16.18 16.79 8.68
CA GLU A 168 16.40 15.39 9.08
C GLU A 168 15.14 14.79 9.72
N LEU A 169 14.42 15.56 10.54
CA LEU A 169 13.12 15.16 11.10
C LEU A 169 12.14 14.79 9.98
N ALA A 170 12.02 15.64 8.96
CA ALA A 170 11.12 15.42 7.82
C ALA A 170 11.47 14.18 6.98
N ARG A 171 12.74 13.80 6.95
CA ARG A 171 13.22 12.62 6.22
C ARG A 171 13.14 11.33 7.02
N ARG A 172 13.22 11.43 8.35
CA ARG A 172 13.31 10.29 9.25
C ARG A 172 11.94 9.80 9.72
N PHE A 173 10.96 10.70 9.81
CA PHE A 173 9.64 10.40 10.35
C PHE A 173 8.54 10.71 9.34
N HIS A 174 7.47 9.92 9.35
CA HIS A 174 6.33 10.08 8.45
C HIS A 174 5.34 11.14 8.97
N LEU A 175 5.83 12.35 9.21
CA LEU A 175 5.07 13.45 9.79
C LEU A 175 4.84 14.58 8.78
N LYS A 176 3.61 15.12 8.77
CA LYS A 176 3.37 16.45 8.20
C LYS A 176 3.71 17.48 9.25
N PHE A 177 4.55 18.44 8.91
CA PHE A 177 4.84 19.57 9.79
C PHE A 177 4.56 20.91 9.11
N ASN A 178 4.25 21.91 9.94
CA ASN A 178 4.15 23.30 9.50
C ASN A 178 4.83 24.21 10.53
N VAL A 179 5.68 25.13 10.05
CA VAL A 179 6.32 26.14 10.89
C VAL A 179 5.31 27.26 11.14
N ARG A 180 4.93 27.46 12.40
CA ARG A 180 3.96 28.49 12.80
C ARG A 180 4.64 29.80 13.15
N ARG A 181 5.76 29.74 13.85
CA ARG A 181 6.60 30.87 14.24
C ARG A 181 8.04 30.41 14.34
N ALA A 182 8.98 31.30 14.08
CA ALA A 182 10.40 31.04 14.30
C ALA A 182 11.10 32.37 14.63
N ASP A 183 12.08 32.30 15.50
CA ASP A 183 13.03 33.38 15.77
C ASP A 183 14.41 32.75 15.91
N ILE A 184 15.35 33.18 15.09
CA ILE A 184 16.66 32.54 14.96
C ILE A 184 17.71 33.65 14.98
N ASP A 185 18.52 33.67 16.03
CA ASP A 185 19.67 34.57 16.14
C ASP A 185 20.99 33.80 16.35
N ALA A 186 22.10 34.50 16.61
CA ALA A 186 23.43 33.89 16.75
C ALA A 186 23.66 33.17 18.10
N GLY A 187 22.81 33.39 19.09
CA GLY A 187 22.94 32.86 20.45
C GLY A 187 21.90 31.81 20.81
N ILE A 188 20.62 32.03 20.50
CA ILE A 188 19.51 31.12 20.79
C ILE A 188 18.46 31.27 19.68
N GLY A 189 17.93 30.15 19.21
CA GLY A 189 16.84 30.15 18.23
C GLY A 189 15.70 29.27 18.71
N TRP A 190 14.47 29.60 18.33
CA TRP A 190 13.34 28.75 18.57
C TRP A 190 12.41 28.68 17.36
N VAL A 191 11.75 27.55 17.22
CA VAL A 191 10.80 27.27 16.14
C VAL A 191 9.55 26.61 16.73
N GLN A 192 8.39 27.22 16.54
CA GLN A 192 7.11 26.60 16.86
C GLN A 192 6.59 25.84 15.65
N LEU A 193 6.38 24.54 15.84
CA LEU A 193 5.90 23.61 14.83
C LEU A 193 4.50 23.13 15.19
N MET A 194 3.70 22.89 14.16
CA MET A 194 2.56 21.98 14.24
C MET A 194 2.97 20.67 13.58
N LEU A 195 2.86 19.55 14.32
CA LEU A 195 3.11 18.21 13.82
C LEU A 195 1.77 17.47 13.68
N GLU A 196 1.63 16.70 12.61
CA GLU A 196 0.48 15.85 12.33
C GLU A 196 0.95 14.51 11.77
N GLY A 197 0.45 13.43 12.36
CA GLY A 197 0.82 12.06 12.02
C GLY A 197 0.39 11.09 13.12
N GLU A 198 0.95 9.89 13.11
CA GLU A 198 0.71 8.91 14.17
C GLU A 198 1.32 9.40 15.49
N ARG A 199 0.60 9.21 16.61
CA ARG A 199 1.06 9.63 17.94
C ARG A 199 2.42 9.05 18.29
N SER A 200 2.64 7.77 17.97
CA SER A 200 3.90 7.05 18.16
C SER A 200 5.06 7.68 17.36
N GLU A 201 4.84 8.04 16.10
CA GLU A 201 5.80 8.75 15.26
C GLU A 201 6.10 10.16 15.79
N ILE A 202 5.09 10.87 16.29
CA ILE A 202 5.24 12.18 16.92
C ILE A 202 6.10 12.09 18.18
N GLU A 203 5.82 11.12 19.05
CA GLU A 203 6.58 10.89 20.28
C GLU A 203 8.04 10.53 19.97
N ALA A 204 8.26 9.60 19.03
CA ALA A 204 9.60 9.20 18.59
C ALA A 204 10.38 10.37 17.96
N ALA A 205 9.70 11.24 17.21
CA ALA A 205 10.32 12.43 16.63
C ALA A 205 10.76 13.43 17.70
N ILE A 206 9.93 13.65 18.73
CA ILE A 206 10.26 14.52 19.86
C ILE A 206 11.47 13.98 20.61
N GLU A 207 11.45 12.71 21.01
CA GLU A 207 12.57 12.06 21.71
C GLU A 207 13.87 12.16 20.91
N TRP A 208 13.80 11.98 19.58
CA TRP A 208 14.95 12.09 18.71
C TRP A 208 15.52 13.51 18.65
N VAL A 209 14.65 14.54 18.58
CA VAL A 209 15.08 15.95 18.61
C VAL A 209 15.77 16.28 19.94
N GLU A 210 15.20 15.82 21.05
CA GLU A 210 15.78 15.99 22.38
C GLU A 210 17.15 15.32 22.51
N ALA A 211 17.31 14.13 21.92
CA ALA A 211 18.61 13.44 21.85
C ALA A 211 19.67 14.22 21.06
N GLN A 212 19.29 15.15 20.17
CA GLN A 212 20.24 16.06 19.49
C GLN A 212 20.69 17.24 20.38
N GLY A 213 20.13 17.37 21.58
CA GLY A 213 20.36 18.49 22.49
C GLY A 213 19.48 19.71 22.20
N ILE A 214 18.37 19.53 21.47
CA ILE A 214 17.39 20.57 21.19
C ILE A 214 16.19 20.33 22.10
N ARG A 215 15.79 21.35 22.87
CA ARG A 215 14.66 21.21 23.79
C ARG A 215 13.34 21.27 23.01
N ALA A 216 12.40 20.38 23.30
CA ALA A 216 11.06 20.37 22.71
C ALA A 216 9.99 20.54 23.80
N ASP A 217 9.26 21.65 23.79
CA ASP A 217 8.18 21.91 24.76
C ASP A 217 6.81 21.94 24.06
N PRO A 218 5.75 21.35 24.63
CA PRO A 218 4.40 21.51 24.10
C PRO A 218 3.95 22.97 24.17
N VAL A 219 3.24 23.43 23.14
CA VAL A 219 2.61 24.76 23.14
C VAL A 219 1.15 24.59 23.56
N GLU A 220 0.84 24.88 24.83
CA GLU A 220 -0.55 24.90 25.30
C GLU A 220 -1.30 26.09 24.68
N GLY A 221 -2.34 25.77 23.90
CA GLY A 221 -3.22 26.77 23.30
C GLY A 221 -3.97 26.24 22.08
N ASP A 222 -5.31 26.26 22.16
CA ASP A 222 -6.32 25.98 21.13
C ASP A 222 -6.45 24.54 20.63
N VAL A 223 -7.01 23.68 21.50
CA VAL A 223 -7.76 22.48 21.08
C VAL A 223 -9.20 22.91 20.84
N VAL A 224 -9.61 22.99 19.57
CA VAL A 224 -11.02 22.92 19.18
C VAL A 224 -11.16 21.63 18.39
N SER A 225 -11.71 20.60 19.01
CA SER A 225 -12.21 19.41 18.33
C SER A 225 -13.66 19.68 17.91
N GLY A 226 -13.93 19.47 16.62
CA GLY A 226 -15.25 19.39 16.02
C GLY A 226 -15.27 18.19 15.08
#